data_AF-A0A6M0AKA0-F1
#
_entry.id   AF-A0A6M0AKA0-F1
#
_cell.length_a   1.000
_cell.length_b   1.000
_cell.length_c   1.000
_cell.angle_alpha   90.00
_cell.angle_beta   90.00
_cell.angle_gamma   90.00
#
_symmetry.space_group_name_H-M   'P 1'
#
loop_
_entity.id
_entity.type
_entity.pdbx_description
1 polymer ?
#
loop_
_entity_poly.entity_id
_entity_poly.type
_entity_poly.pdbx_seq_one_letter_code
_entity_poly.pdbx_strand_id
1 'polypeptide(L)'
;AARIQTFPDDFVFCGNASQKIQQIGNAIPPILARVFAEHIRDNYGFEGDQDNEGRMLGFLLTKAGAMSPALKNTEIWLNSLMENKIHQYTLFG
;
A
#
# COMPACT_ATOMS: atom_id res chain seq x y z
N ALA A 1 -10.04 20.17 -6.75
CA ALA A 1 -9.17 18.99 -6.92
C ALA A 1 -9.67 17.80 -6.09
N ALA A 2 -9.76 17.89 -4.75
CA ALA A 2 -10.21 16.79 -3.89
C ALA A 2 -11.59 16.21 -4.26
N ARG A 3 -12.57 17.06 -4.59
CA ARG A 3 -13.89 16.64 -5.09
C ARG A 3 -13.83 15.77 -6.35
N ILE A 4 -12.89 16.04 -7.26
CA ILE A 4 -12.70 15.24 -8.49
C ILE A 4 -12.20 13.84 -8.11
N GLN A 5 -11.34 13.77 -7.09
CA GLN A 5 -10.91 12.52 -6.48
C GLN A 5 -11.97 11.93 -5.54
N THR A 6 -13.22 12.42 -5.55
CA THR A 6 -14.36 11.91 -4.77
C THR A 6 -14.20 11.97 -3.25
N PHE A 7 -13.30 12.82 -2.75
CA PHE A 7 -13.22 13.08 -1.31
C PHE A 7 -14.46 13.85 -0.83
N PRO A 8 -14.96 13.54 0.38
CA PRO A 8 -15.95 14.36 1.07
C PRO A 8 -15.46 15.79 1.26
N ASP A 9 -16.40 16.73 1.34
CA ASP A 9 -16.10 18.16 1.48
C ASP A 9 -15.47 18.52 2.83
N ASP A 10 -15.77 17.72 3.85
CA ASP A 10 -15.28 17.83 5.21
C ASP A 10 -13.95 17.08 5.44
N PHE A 11 -13.39 16.46 4.39
CA PHE A 11 -12.11 15.76 4.50
C PHE A 11 -10.93 16.74 4.67
N VAL A 12 -10.16 16.56 5.76
CA VAL A 12 -9.04 17.44 6.11
C VAL A 12 -7.71 16.85 5.65
N PHE A 13 -7.04 17.54 4.72
CA PHE A 13 -5.66 17.21 4.31
C PHE A 13 -4.64 17.94 5.18
N CYS A 14 -3.59 17.23 5.60
CA CYS A 14 -2.54 17.72 6.49
C CYS A 14 -1.34 18.32 5.73
N GLY A 15 -0.57 19.20 6.39
CA GLY A 15 0.67 19.77 5.84
C GLY A 15 0.47 21.07 5.04
N ASN A 16 1.51 21.48 4.31
CA ASN A 16 1.51 22.69 3.48
C ASN A 16 0.75 22.48 2.14
N ALA A 17 0.52 23.56 1.39
CA ALA A 17 -0.27 23.51 0.16
C ALA A 17 0.26 22.49 -0.87
N SER A 18 1.59 22.41 -1.05
CA SER A 18 2.21 21.46 -1.99
C SER A 18 1.99 20.01 -1.55
N GLN A 19 2.16 19.74 -0.25
CA GLN A 19 1.92 18.41 0.33
C GLN A 19 0.46 17.99 0.21
N LYS A 20 -0.50 18.92 0.37
CA LYS A 20 -1.93 18.64 0.17
C LYS A 20 -2.25 18.33 -1.29
N ILE A 21 -1.67 19.08 -2.24
CA ILE A 21 -1.83 18.80 -3.68
C ILE A 21 -1.28 17.41 -4.02
N GLN A 22 -0.12 17.05 -3.47
CA GLN A 22 0.47 15.73 -3.67
C GLN A 22 -0.40 14.61 -3.08
N GLN A 23 -0.95 14.79 -1.87
CA GLN A 23 -1.89 13.83 -1.28
C GLN A 23 -3.12 13.65 -2.16
N ILE A 24 -3.71 14.73 -2.67
CA ILE A 24 -4.87 14.66 -3.57
C ILE A 24 -4.51 13.98 -4.89
N GLY A 25 -3.37 14.34 -5.50
CA GLY A 25 -2.95 13.82 -6.80
C GLY A 25 -2.59 12.33 -6.78
N ASN A 26 -2.00 11.86 -5.68
CA ASN A 26 -1.55 10.47 -5.54
C ASN A 26 -2.59 9.55 -4.90
N ALA A 27 -3.69 10.09 -4.37
CA ALA A 27 -4.71 9.28 -3.72
C ALA A 27 -5.47 8.39 -4.71
N ILE A 28 -5.90 7.23 -4.23
CA ILE A 28 -6.96 6.46 -4.88
C ILE A 28 -8.30 7.11 -4.48
N PRO A 29 -9.19 7.44 -5.45
CA PRO A 29 -10.48 8.04 -5.13
C PRO A 29 -11.30 7.17 -4.14
N PRO A 30 -11.89 7.74 -3.06
CA PRO A 30 -12.66 6.96 -2.09
C PRO A 30 -13.81 6.15 -2.69
N ILE A 31 -14.53 6.68 -3.69
CA ILE A 31 -15.60 5.92 -4.36
C ILE A 31 -15.04 4.69 -5.08
N LEU A 32 -13.89 4.83 -5.76
CA LEU A 32 -13.25 3.71 -6.44
C LEU A 32 -12.80 2.64 -5.43
N ALA A 33 -12.20 3.07 -4.32
CA ALA A 33 -11.82 2.15 -3.23
C ALA A 33 -13.02 1.38 -2.67
N ARG A 34 -14.18 2.03 -2.52
CA ARG A 34 -15.42 1.36 -2.08
C ARG A 34 -15.88 0.28 -3.06
N VAL A 35 -15.86 0.56 -4.36
CA VAL A 35 -16.25 -0.42 -5.39
C VAL A 35 -15.35 -1.66 -5.33
N PHE A 36 -14.04 -1.47 -5.18
CA PHE A 36 -13.12 -2.59 -5.00
C PHE A 36 -13.40 -3.38 -3.72
N ALA A 37 -13.63 -2.68 -2.60
CA ALA A 37 -13.95 -3.34 -1.34
C ALA A 37 -15.25 -4.16 -1.43
N GLU A 38 -16.30 -3.61 -2.03
CA GLU A 38 -17.56 -4.32 -2.28
C GLU A 38 -17.35 -5.56 -3.14
N HIS A 39 -16.59 -5.44 -4.24
CA HIS A 39 -16.26 -6.58 -5.09
C HIS A 39 -15.49 -7.66 -4.32
N ILE A 40 -14.50 -7.28 -3.52
CA ILE A 40 -13.71 -8.23 -2.73
C ILE A 40 -14.60 -8.93 -1.70
N ARG A 41 -15.43 -8.18 -0.97
CA ARG A 41 -16.37 -8.71 0.01
C ARG A 41 -17.31 -9.74 -0.61
N ASP A 42 -17.89 -9.40 -1.75
CA ASP A 42 -18.97 -10.20 -2.34
C ASP A 42 -18.42 -11.49 -2.97
N ASN A 43 -17.16 -11.50 -3.43
CA ASN A 43 -16.55 -12.65 -4.10
C ASN A 43 -15.62 -13.49 -3.20
N TYR A 44 -14.99 -12.87 -2.21
CA TYR A 44 -13.97 -13.51 -1.36
C TYR A 44 -14.29 -13.41 0.14
N GLY A 45 -15.27 -12.59 0.54
CA GLY A 45 -15.52 -12.27 1.94
C GLY A 45 -14.42 -11.39 2.54
N PHE A 46 -14.68 -10.90 3.76
CA PHE A 46 -13.65 -10.31 4.62
C PHE A 46 -13.35 -11.16 5.85
N GLU A 47 -14.01 -12.31 5.97
CA GLU A 47 -13.78 -13.25 7.05
C GLU A 47 -12.50 -14.03 6.77
N GLY A 48 -11.38 -13.51 7.28
CA GLY A 48 -10.15 -14.27 7.43
C GLY A 48 -10.15 -15.02 8.75
N ASP A 49 -9.59 -16.23 8.73
CA ASP A 49 -9.24 -16.99 9.93
C ASP A 49 -8.48 -16.07 10.92
N GLN A 50 -8.85 -16.09 12.21
CA GLN A 50 -8.40 -15.13 13.24
C GLN A 50 -6.89 -15.22 13.56
N ASP A 51 -6.13 -16.01 12.79
CA ASP A 51 -4.75 -16.39 13.09
C ASP A 51 -3.78 -16.21 11.91
N ASN A 52 -4.06 -15.27 11.00
CA ASN A 52 -3.10 -14.90 9.95
C ASN A 52 -2.56 -13.49 10.17
N GLU A 53 -1.39 -13.40 10.81
CA GLU A 53 -0.52 -12.23 10.66
C GLU A 53 -0.39 -11.92 9.16
N GLY A 54 -0.91 -10.76 8.74
CA GLY A 54 -0.86 -10.33 7.34
C GLY A 54 0.57 -10.48 6.79
N ARG A 55 0.71 -11.17 5.65
CA ARG A 55 2.03 -11.45 5.04
C ARG A 55 2.23 -10.60 3.81
N MET A 56 3.43 -10.06 3.64
CA MET A 56 3.85 -9.48 2.38
C MET A 56 3.95 -10.61 1.35
N LEU A 57 3.12 -10.55 0.31
CA LEU A 57 3.07 -11.59 -0.73
C LEU A 57 4.21 -11.46 -1.76
N GLY A 58 4.83 -10.29 -1.84
CA GLY A 58 5.91 -9.95 -2.78
C GLY A 58 5.79 -8.50 -3.25
N PHE A 59 6.88 -7.93 -3.76
CA PHE A 59 6.89 -6.57 -4.29
C PHE A 59 7.70 -6.49 -5.58
N LEU A 60 7.35 -5.54 -6.46
CA LEU A 60 8.14 -5.18 -7.63
C LEU A 60 8.20 -3.66 -7.71
N LEU A 61 9.36 -3.08 -7.38
CA LEU A 61 9.52 -1.63 -7.29
C LEU A 61 9.61 -0.93 -8.65
N THR A 62 10.23 -1.58 -9.65
CA THR A 62 10.28 -1.05 -11.01
C THR A 62 10.57 -2.15 -12.02
N LYS A 63 10.07 -1.99 -13.26
CA LYS A 63 10.45 -2.81 -14.42
C LYS A 63 11.63 -2.22 -15.21
N ALA A 64 12.10 -1.03 -14.84
CA ALA A 64 13.16 -0.31 -15.52
C ALA A 64 14.53 -0.61 -14.90
N GLY A 65 15.59 -0.66 -15.72
CA GLY A 65 16.95 -0.99 -15.27
C GLY A 65 17.68 0.10 -14.47
N ALA A 66 17.13 1.32 -14.42
CA ALA A 66 17.72 2.45 -13.67
C ALA A 66 16.81 2.84 -12.50
N MET A 67 17.37 2.91 -11.29
CA MET A 67 16.66 3.28 -10.06
C MET A 67 17.20 4.58 -9.47
N SER A 68 16.31 5.45 -8.97
CA SER A 68 16.68 6.63 -8.20
C SER A 68 17.20 6.23 -6.80
N PRO A 69 17.95 7.10 -6.10
CA PRO A 69 18.44 6.80 -4.75
C PRO A 69 17.32 6.45 -3.75
N ALA A 70 16.17 7.13 -3.83
CA ALA A 70 15.03 6.83 -2.99
C ALA A 70 14.48 5.43 -3.24
N LEU A 71 14.39 5.02 -4.51
CA LEU A 71 13.88 3.70 -4.88
C LEU A 71 14.81 2.57 -4.43
N LYS A 72 16.14 2.79 -4.52
CA LYS A 72 17.14 1.86 -3.99
C LYS A 72 17.02 1.67 -2.48
N ASN A 73 16.80 2.75 -1.73
CA ASN A 73 16.62 2.67 -0.28
C ASN A 73 15.36 1.88 0.09
N THR A 74 14.27 2.05 -0.67
CA THR A 74 13.05 1.26 -0.49
C THR A 74 13.26 -0.21 -0.83
N GLU A 75 14.02 -0.52 -1.89
CA GLU A 75 14.36 -1.89 -2.26
C GLU A 75 15.12 -2.63 -1.16
N ILE A 76 16.15 -1.98 -0.60
CA ILE A 76 16.93 -2.54 0.51
C ILE A 76 16.03 -2.81 1.72
N TRP A 77 15.14 -1.87 2.06
CA TRP A 77 14.23 -2.04 3.20
C TRP A 77 13.23 -3.18 2.98
N LEU A 78 12.61 -3.26 1.81
CA LEU A 78 11.67 -4.35 1.52
C LEU A 78 12.37 -5.72 1.45
N ASN A 79 13.60 -5.77 0.93
CA ASN A 79 14.41 -7.00 0.96
C ASN A 79 14.75 -7.43 2.39
N SER A 80 15.08 -6.51 3.31
CA SER A 80 15.36 -6.88 4.70
C SER A 80 14.14 -7.42 5.44
N LEU A 81 12.93 -6.99 5.08
CA LEU A 81 11.68 -7.57 5.58
C LEU A 81 11.44 -8.99 5.06
N MET A 82 11.90 -9.30 3.84
CA MET A 82 11.85 -10.64 3.27
C MET A 82 12.92 -11.56 3.92
N GLU A 83 14.15 -11.07 4.10
CA GLU A 83 15.28 -11.84 4.65
C GLU A 83 15.10 -12.21 6.13
N ASN A 84 14.62 -11.28 6.97
CA ASN A 84 14.37 -11.56 8.39
C ASN A 84 13.36 -12.70 8.62
N LYS A 85 12.46 -12.95 7.66
CA LYS A 85 11.50 -14.05 7.76
C LYS A 85 12.06 -15.38 7.26
N ILE A 86 12.97 -15.40 6.29
CA ILE A 86 13.62 -16.65 5.84
C ILE A 86 14.44 -17.30 6.97
N HIS A 87 15.12 -16.50 7.80
CA HIS A 87 15.90 -17.03 8.93
C HIS A 87 15.06 -17.50 10.11
N GLN A 88 13.84 -17.00 10.28
CA GLN A 88 12.93 -17.48 11.33
C GLN A 88 12.34 -18.87 11.01
N TYR A 89 12.16 -19.20 9.72
CA TYR A 89 11.68 -20.53 9.31
C TYR A 89 12.76 -21.63 9.38
N THR A 90 14.05 -21.29 9.25
CA THR A 90 15.15 -22.28 9.38
C THR A 90 15.60 -22.55 10.82
N LEU A 91 15.17 -21.74 11.80
CA LEU A 91 15.50 -21.94 13.22
C LEU A 91 14.50 -22.83 13.99
N PHE A 92 13.37 -23.17 13.37
CA PHE A 92 12.35 -24.08 13.91
C PHE A 92 12.06 -25.27 12.98
N GLY A 93 12.99 -25.59 12.07
CA GLY A 93 12.98 -26.81 11.25
C GLY A 93 13.96 -27.85 11.76
#